data_AF-A0A0D1AR81-F1
#
_entry.id   AF-A0A0D1AR81-F1
#
_cell.length_a   1.000
_cell.length_b   1.000
_cell.length_c   1.000
_cell.angle_alpha   90.00
_cell.angle_beta   90.00
_cell.angle_gamma   90.00
#
_symmetry.space_group_name_H-M   'P 1'
#
loop_
_entity.id
_entity.type
_entity.pdbx_description
1 polymer ?
#
loop_
_entity_poly.entity_id
_entity_poly.type
_entity_poly.pdbx_seq_one_letter_code
_entity_poly.pdbx_strand_id
1 'polypeptide(L)' 'MAIWGADIAQLKALGTKLQAGSSEIEKAKSQLTKALDSTDWKGPDAEKFRSEWSGRHVADLARVARALE' A
#
# COMPACT_ATOMS: atom_id res chain seq x y z
N MET A 1 -4.38 38.40 11.71
CA MET A 1 -5.28 37.40 11.09
C MET A 1 -4.49 36.61 10.04
N ALA A 2 -3.66 35.65 10.47
CA ALA A 2 -2.73 34.89 9.62
C ALA A 2 -3.08 33.38 9.52
N ILE A 3 -4.30 33.01 9.88
CA ILE A 3 -4.70 31.60 10.07
C ILE A 3 -4.84 30.86 8.73
N TRP A 4 -5.24 31.54 7.65
CA TRP A 4 -5.48 30.89 6.35
C TRP A 4 -4.21 30.40 5.65
N GLY A 5 -3.09 31.13 5.72
CA GLY A 5 -1.84 30.74 5.07
C GLY A 5 -1.13 29.57 5.76
N ALA A 6 -1.20 29.52 7.09
CA ALA A 6 -0.64 28.43 7.88
C ALA A 6 -1.43 27.12 7.71
N ASP A 7 -2.77 27.21 7.62
CA ASP A 7 -3.67 26.07 7.39
C ASP A 7 -3.43 25.44 6.00
N ILE A 8 -3.29 26.26 4.95
CA ILE A 8 -2.96 25.76 3.61
C ILE A 8 -1.61 25.02 3.59
N ALA A 9 -0.61 25.50 4.33
CA ALA A 9 0.68 24.82 4.43
C ALA A 9 0.55 23.46 5.15
N GLN A 10 -0.26 23.39 6.22
CA GLN A 10 -0.53 22.14 6.95
C GLN A 10 -1.32 21.14 6.10
N LEU A 11 -2.33 21.60 5.34
CA LEU A 11 -3.10 20.75 4.42
C LEU A 11 -2.22 20.21 3.29
N LYS A 12 -1.32 21.03 2.72
CA LYS A 12 -0.34 20.57 1.74
C LYS A 12 0.60 19.51 2.33
N ALA A 13 1.10 19.74 3.55
CA ALA A 13 1.96 18.77 4.22
C ALA A 13 1.23 17.44 4.48
N LEU A 14 -0.05 17.49 4.86
CA LEU A 14 -0.90 16.32 5.02
C LEU A 14 -1.07 15.57 3.68
N GLY A 15 -1.41 16.27 2.60
CA GLY A 15 -1.55 15.69 1.26
C GLY A 15 -0.28 14.96 0.80
N THR A 16 0.88 15.61 0.95
CA THR A 16 2.19 14.99 0.63
C THR A 16 2.42 13.72 1.46
N LYS A 17 2.05 13.72 2.74
CA LYS A 17 2.20 12.56 3.63
C LYS A 17 1.28 11.40 3.23
N LEU A 18 0.04 11.69 2.84
CA LEU A 18 -0.90 10.67 2.35
C LEU A 18 -0.37 10.03 1.06
N GLN A 19 0.09 10.85 0.11
CA GLN A 19 0.63 10.35 -1.15
C GLN A 19 1.93 9.55 -0.98
N ALA A 20 2.78 9.94 -0.03
CA ALA A 20 3.93 9.13 0.37
C ALA A 20 3.49 7.76 0.94
N GLY A 21 2.47 7.75 1.80
CA GLY A 21 1.88 6.51 2.33
C GLY A 21 1.29 5.60 1.25
N SER A 22 0.61 6.15 0.24
CA SER A 22 0.16 5.40 -0.94
C SER A 22 1.32 4.70 -1.64
N SER A 23 2.40 5.45 -1.89
CA SER A 23 3.60 4.93 -2.55
C SER A 23 4.29 3.83 -1.73
N GLU A 24 4.31 3.97 -0.40
CA GLU A 24 4.86 2.95 0.50
C GLU A 24 4.05 1.64 0.47
N ILE A 25 2.72 1.72 0.44
CA ILE A 25 1.84 0.55 0.34
C ILE A 25 2.07 -0.18 -0.99
N GLU A 26 2.15 0.54 -2.10
CA GLU A 26 2.42 -0.04 -3.43
C GLU A 26 3.79 -0.72 -3.49
N LYS A 27 4.80 -0.10 -2.86
CA LYS A 27 6.14 -0.69 -2.72
C LYS A 27 6.11 -1.96 -1.89
N ALA A 28 5.45 -1.95 -0.72
CA ALA A 28 5.33 -3.12 0.15
C ALA A 28 4.59 -4.27 -0.53
N LYS A 29 3.48 -3.99 -1.21
CA LYS A 29 2.73 -4.95 -2.03
C LYS A 29 3.64 -5.65 -3.05
N SER A 30 4.44 -4.87 -3.77
CA SER A 30 5.36 -5.37 -4.80
C SER A 30 6.48 -6.23 -4.19
N GLN A 31 7.07 -5.79 -3.07
CA GLN A 31 8.13 -6.52 -2.37
C GLN A 31 7.63 -7.86 -1.82
N LEU A 32 6.46 -7.87 -1.18
CA LEU A 32 5.86 -9.08 -0.62
C LEU A 32 5.48 -10.07 -1.73
N THR A 33 4.91 -9.59 -2.84
CA THR A 33 4.60 -10.44 -3.99
C THR A 33 5.87 -11.12 -4.53
N LYS A 34 6.94 -10.35 -4.75
CA LYS A 34 8.22 -10.89 -5.19
C LYS A 34 8.80 -11.90 -4.20
N ALA A 35 8.69 -11.65 -2.89
CA ALA A 35 9.17 -12.57 -1.87
C ALA A 35 8.41 -13.90 -1.92
N LEU A 36 7.09 -13.87 -2.05
CA LEU A 36 6.22 -15.06 -2.18
C LEU A 36 6.52 -15.87 -3.45
N ASP A 37 6.83 -15.19 -4.55
CA ASP A 37 7.18 -15.83 -5.81
C ASP A 37 8.58 -16.44 -5.79
N SER A 38 9.53 -15.81 -5.07
CA SER A 38 10.92 -16.28 -4.98
C SER A 38 11.16 -17.37 -3.93
N THR A 39 10.23 -17.54 -2.98
CA THR A 39 10.39 -18.50 -1.88
C THR A 39 9.97 -19.89 -2.37
N ASP A 40 10.84 -20.88 -2.17
CA ASP A 40 10.53 -22.29 -2.44
C ASP A 40 9.61 -22.89 -1.36
N TRP A 41 8.42 -22.32 -1.25
CA TRP A 41 7.36 -22.76 -0.35
C TRP A 41 6.36 -23.61 -1.13
N LYS A 42 6.35 -24.92 -0.88
CA LYS A 42 5.50 -25.90 -1.55
C LYS A 42 4.46 -26.47 -0.59
N GLY A 43 3.40 -27.04 -1.17
CA GLY A 43 2.33 -27.71 -0.44
C GLY A 43 1.01 -26.94 -0.48
N PRO A 44 -0.07 -27.56 0.03
CA PRO A 44 -1.43 -27.05 -0.09
C PRO A 44 -1.62 -25.69 0.59
N ASP A 45 -0.96 -25.44 1.71
CA ASP A 45 -1.03 -24.14 2.41
C ASP A 45 -0.38 -23.02 1.60
N ALA A 46 0.72 -23.32 0.91
CA ALA A 46 1.41 -22.37 0.06
C ALA A 46 0.56 -21.96 -1.14
N GLU A 47 -0.11 -22.93 -1.77
CA GLU A 47 -1.04 -22.69 -2.87
C GLU A 47 -2.25 -21.87 -2.40
N LYS A 48 -2.85 -22.24 -1.28
CA LYS A 48 -3.96 -21.51 -0.68
C LYS A 48 -3.60 -20.06 -0.38
N PHE A 49 -2.47 -19.83 0.28
CA PHE A 49 -2.03 -18.48 0.60
C PHE A 49 -1.71 -17.65 -0.64
N ARG A 50 -1.05 -18.22 -1.66
CA ARG A 50 -0.79 -17.50 -2.92
C ARG A 50 -2.08 -17.12 -3.65
N SER A 51 -3.10 -17.98 -3.57
CA SER A 51 -4.44 -17.67 -4.09
C SER A 51 -5.10 -16.53 -3.32
N GLU A 52 -5.09 -16.57 -1.98
CA GLU A 52 -5.61 -15.50 -1.12
C GLU A 52 -4.84 -14.18 -1.31
N TRP A 53 -3.51 -14.25 -1.49
CA TRP A 53 -2.64 -13.11 -1.74
C TRP A 53 -3.00 -12.40 -3.04
N SER A 54 -2.98 -13.14 -4.15
CA SER A 54 -3.26 -12.60 -5.49
C SER A 54 -4.70 -12.12 -5.65
N GLY A 55 -5.66 -12.73 -4.95
CA GLY A 55 -7.07 -12.34 -4.98
C GLY A 55 -7.41 -11.21 -4.02
N ARG A 56 -7.30 -11.46 -2.71
CA ARG A 56 -7.81 -10.57 -1.66
C ARG A 56 -6.77 -9.55 -1.22
N HIS A 57 -5.58 -9.99 -0.81
CA HIS A 57 -4.63 -9.09 -0.16
C HIS A 57 -4.08 -8.02 -1.11
N VAL A 58 -3.73 -8.39 -2.34
CA VAL A 58 -3.30 -7.45 -3.38
C VAL A 58 -4.40 -6.43 -3.69
N ALA A 59 -5.66 -6.86 -3.77
CA ALA A 59 -6.79 -5.98 -4.05
C ALA A 59 -7.06 -5.00 -2.89
N ASP A 60 -7.00 -5.48 -1.65
CA ASP A 60 -7.20 -4.63 -0.46
C ASP A 60 -6.07 -3.60 -0.32
N LEU A 61 -4.80 -3.99 -0.52
CA LEU A 61 -3.65 -3.07 -0.52
C LEU A 61 -3.78 -2.01 -1.62
N ALA A 62 -4.15 -2.41 -2.84
CA ALA A 62 -4.38 -1.47 -3.95
C ALA A 62 -5.54 -0.50 -3.66
N ARG A 63 -6.60 -0.96 -2.98
CA ARG A 63 -7.71 -0.09 -2.56
C ARG A 63 -7.25 0.96 -1.55
N VAL A 64 -6.43 0.57 -0.57
CA VAL A 64 -5.92 1.51 0.43
C VAL A 64 -4.96 2.52 -0.21
N ALA A 65 -4.04 2.07 -1.07
CA ALA A 65 -3.12 2.98 -1.77
C ALA A 65 -3.88 4.06 -2.56
N ARG A 66 -4.86 3.65 -3.37
CA ARG A 66 -5.71 4.58 -4.14
C ARG A 66 -6.52 5.55 -3.28
N ALA A 67 -6.88 5.17 -2.05
CA ALA A 67 -7.60 6.05 -1.14
C ALA A 67 -6.71 7.14 -0.52
N LEU A 68 -5.39 7.02 -0.67
CA LEU A 68 -4.38 7.94 -0.14
C LEU A 68 -3.69 8.77 -1.25
N GLU A 69 -4.02 8.52 -2.52
CA GLU A 69 -3.63 9.36 -3.68
C GLU A 69 -4.49 10.63 -3.75
#